data_AF-A0A2D9MZ05-F1
#
_entry.id   AF-A0A2D9MZ05-F1
#
_cell.length_a   1.000
_cell.length_b   1.000
_cell.length_c   1.000
_cell.angle_alpha   90.00
_cell.angle_beta   90.00
_cell.angle_gamma   90.00
#
_symmetry.space_group_name_H-M   'P 1'
#
loop_
_entity.id
_entity.type
_entity.pdbx_description
1 polymer ?
#
loop_
_entity_poly.entity_id
_entity_poly.type
_entity_poly.pdbx_seq_one_letter_code
_entity_poly.pdbx_strand_id
1 'polypeptide(L)'
;MAFRAIADGILEKHFKPKKLHRQFDELHALIRDDLDKDPFPSRRITNPNDKGYEDILNKLKQFTTKRYQLARRQLDQPGKRPKPHAGYQPKNHRDPAPGNAPNGPTGLKVVSASHNTIRLQWNDNAENEAGHVVQRASRESNWKFRNHIPRPGRSETEAVDDRVEPGQKYRYRVYAVFQSPRGMAGSKPSNEVEITTKKRGEQ
;
A
#
# COMPACT_ATOMS: atom_id res chain seq x y z
N MET A 1 10.07 -17.42 -4.87
CA MET A 1 9.30 -18.41 -5.65
C MET A 1 7.94 -18.75 -5.02
N ALA A 2 7.86 -19.03 -3.71
CA ALA A 2 6.59 -19.37 -3.03
C ALA A 2 5.47 -18.30 -3.16
N PHE A 3 5.80 -17.01 -3.01
CA PHE A 3 4.80 -15.92 -3.10
C PHE A 3 4.08 -15.86 -4.46
N ARG A 4 4.78 -16.08 -5.58
CA ARG A 4 4.16 -16.04 -6.91
C ARG A 4 3.15 -17.16 -7.11
N ALA A 5 3.47 -18.37 -6.67
CA ALA A 5 2.55 -19.51 -6.73
C ALA A 5 1.30 -19.30 -5.86
N ILE A 6 1.46 -18.70 -4.66
CA ILE A 6 0.33 -18.34 -3.80
C ILE A 6 -0.53 -17.26 -4.46
N ALA A 7 0.09 -16.19 -4.96
CA ALA A 7 -0.62 -15.08 -5.62
C ALA A 7 -1.36 -15.54 -6.89
N ASP A 8 -0.73 -16.44 -7.66
CA ASP A 8 -1.30 -17.11 -8.81
C ASP A 8 -2.56 -17.91 -8.41
N GLY A 9 -2.44 -18.78 -7.41
CA GLY A 9 -3.57 -19.56 -6.89
C GLY A 9 -4.73 -18.68 -6.42
N ILE A 10 -4.45 -17.56 -5.74
CA ILE A 10 -5.48 -16.60 -5.33
C ILE A 10 -6.16 -15.96 -6.55
N LEU A 11 -5.38 -15.46 -7.51
CA LEU A 11 -5.88 -14.78 -8.71
C LEU A 11 -6.78 -15.71 -9.52
N GLU A 12 -6.33 -16.94 -9.77
CA GLU A 12 -7.03 -17.92 -10.58
C GLU A 12 -8.28 -18.48 -9.86
N LYS A 13 -8.24 -18.65 -8.53
CA LYS A 13 -9.36 -19.20 -7.76
C LYS A 13 -10.48 -18.19 -7.50
N HIS A 14 -10.14 -16.92 -7.25
CA HIS A 14 -11.10 -15.93 -6.75
C HIS A 14 -11.41 -14.81 -7.73
N PHE A 15 -10.43 -14.39 -8.54
CA PHE A 15 -10.54 -13.16 -9.33
C PHE A 15 -10.70 -13.39 -10.83
N LYS A 16 -10.83 -14.66 -11.27
CA LYS A 16 -11.14 -14.98 -12.66
C LYS A 16 -12.37 -14.22 -13.15
N PRO A 17 -12.32 -13.55 -14.32
CA PRO A 17 -13.41 -12.73 -14.81
C PRO A 17 -14.75 -13.49 -14.87
N LYS A 18 -14.75 -14.70 -15.43
CA LYS A 18 -15.97 -15.54 -15.50
C LYS A 18 -16.60 -15.79 -14.12
N LYS A 19 -15.80 -15.96 -13.07
CA LYS A 19 -16.30 -16.21 -11.72
C LYS A 19 -16.89 -14.95 -11.10
N LEU A 20 -16.18 -13.83 -11.18
CA LEU A 20 -16.67 -12.55 -10.67
C LEU A 20 -17.90 -12.05 -11.44
N HIS A 21 -17.92 -12.21 -12.76
CA HIS A 21 -19.05 -11.82 -13.59
C HIS A 21 -20.29 -12.61 -13.22
N ARG A 22 -20.15 -13.94 -13.10
CA ARG A 22 -21.24 -14.81 -12.64
C ARG A 22 -21.76 -14.37 -11.26
N GLN A 23 -20.87 -14.08 -10.33
CA GLN A 23 -21.26 -13.62 -9.00
C GLN A 23 -22.01 -12.27 -9.06
N PHE A 24 -21.55 -11.32 -9.89
CA PHE A 24 -22.26 -10.06 -10.07
C PHE A 24 -23.65 -10.27 -10.68
N ASP A 25 -23.76 -11.19 -11.65
CA ASP A 25 -25.04 -11.52 -12.28
C ASP A 25 -26.01 -12.20 -11.31
N GLU A 26 -25.53 -13.15 -10.51
CA GLU A 26 -26.32 -13.83 -9.49
C GLU A 26 -26.81 -12.83 -8.43
N LEU A 27 -25.95 -11.95 -7.93
CA LEU A 27 -26.33 -10.94 -6.95
C LEU A 27 -27.29 -9.89 -7.52
N HIS A 28 -27.09 -9.47 -8.78
CA HIS A 28 -28.02 -8.56 -9.45
C HIS A 28 -29.38 -9.21 -9.67
N ALA A 29 -29.42 -10.49 -10.04
CA ALA A 29 -30.66 -11.23 -10.25
C ALA A 29 -31.53 -11.30 -8.98
N LEU A 30 -30.92 -11.34 -7.78
CA LEU A 30 -31.66 -11.36 -6.51
C LEU A 30 -32.53 -10.11 -6.28
N ILE A 31 -32.16 -8.98 -6.88
CA ILE A 31 -32.81 -7.68 -6.65
C ILE A 31 -33.46 -7.12 -7.91
N ARG A 32 -33.42 -7.85 -9.03
CA ARG A 32 -33.81 -7.33 -10.35
C ARG A 32 -35.26 -6.85 -10.38
N ASP A 33 -36.18 -7.69 -9.90
CA ASP A 33 -37.61 -7.37 -9.89
C ASP A 33 -37.94 -6.17 -9.01
N ASP A 34 -37.18 -5.96 -7.93
CA ASP A 34 -37.34 -4.80 -7.05
C ASP A 34 -36.80 -3.52 -7.72
N LEU A 35 -35.69 -3.63 -8.45
CA LEU A 35 -35.12 -2.52 -9.23
C LEU A 35 -36.05 -2.11 -10.38
N ASP A 36 -36.72 -3.06 -11.02
CA ASP A 36 -37.68 -2.78 -12.11
C ASP A 36 -38.94 -2.06 -11.60
N LYS A 37 -39.28 -2.24 -10.33
CA LYS A 37 -40.41 -1.56 -9.65
C LYS A 37 -40.01 -0.24 -8.98
N ASP A 38 -38.72 0.13 -9.01
CA ASP A 38 -38.24 1.38 -8.41
C ASP A 38 -38.94 2.57 -9.08
N PRO A 39 -39.65 3.44 -8.33
CA PRO A 39 -40.28 4.62 -8.91
C PRO A 39 -39.27 5.71 -9.32
N PHE A 40 -37.99 5.62 -8.90
CA PHE A 40 -36.96 6.62 -9.16
C PHE A 40 -35.58 6.03 -9.55
N PRO A 41 -35.50 5.16 -10.56
CA PRO A 41 -34.29 4.39 -10.86
C PRO A 41 -33.10 5.28 -11.25
N SER A 42 -33.36 6.37 -11.98
CA SER A 42 -32.32 7.33 -12.40
C SER A 42 -31.73 8.13 -11.22
N ARG A 43 -32.46 8.31 -10.12
CA ARG A 43 -31.98 9.08 -8.95
C ARG A 43 -30.98 8.31 -8.09
N ARG A 44 -30.86 7.00 -8.28
CA ARG A 44 -29.92 6.13 -7.55
C ARG A 44 -28.60 5.93 -8.29
N ILE A 45 -28.56 6.29 -9.57
CA ILE A 45 -27.35 6.25 -10.40
C ILE A 45 -26.49 7.47 -10.05
N THR A 46 -25.36 7.23 -9.40
CA THR A 46 -24.47 8.30 -8.89
C THR A 46 -23.41 8.76 -9.89
N ASN A 47 -23.17 7.98 -10.95
CA ASN A 47 -22.23 8.30 -12.01
C ASN A 47 -23.00 8.80 -13.24
N PRO A 48 -22.80 10.06 -13.68
CA PRO A 48 -23.54 10.67 -14.78
C PRO A 48 -23.42 9.94 -16.14
N ASN A 49 -22.40 9.09 -16.30
CA ASN A 49 -22.15 8.34 -17.53
C ASN A 49 -22.85 6.97 -17.57
N ASP A 50 -23.56 6.57 -16.52
CA ASP A 50 -24.33 5.33 -16.46
C ASP A 50 -25.79 5.60 -16.84
N LYS A 51 -26.35 4.86 -17.80
CA LYS A 51 -27.74 5.05 -18.26
C LYS A 51 -28.75 4.16 -17.53
N GLY A 52 -28.26 3.21 -16.71
CA GLY A 52 -29.07 2.25 -15.99
C GLY A 52 -28.22 1.36 -15.07
N TYR A 53 -28.87 0.52 -14.28
CA TYR A 53 -28.20 -0.44 -13.39
C TYR A 53 -27.35 -1.46 -14.18
N GLU A 54 -27.80 -1.85 -15.37
CA GLU A 54 -27.04 -2.73 -16.29
C GLU A 54 -25.72 -2.09 -16.77
N ASP A 55 -25.68 -0.77 -16.99
CA ASP A 55 -24.44 -0.09 -17.37
C ASP A 55 -23.41 -0.12 -16.23
N ILE A 56 -23.87 0.08 -14.99
CA ILE A 56 -23.03 -0.02 -13.78
C ILE A 56 -22.45 -1.42 -13.69
N LEU A 57 -23.30 -2.45 -13.83
CA LEU A 57 -22.91 -3.86 -13.79
C LEU A 57 -21.87 -4.17 -14.88
N ASN A 58 -22.12 -3.72 -16.11
CA ASN A 58 -21.19 -3.89 -17.23
C ASN A 58 -19.85 -3.19 -17.00
N LYS A 59 -19.84 -1.97 -16.44
CA LYS A 59 -18.60 -1.26 -16.11
C LYS A 59 -17.83 -1.95 -14.97
N LEU A 60 -18.51 -2.51 -13.98
CA LEU A 60 -17.87 -3.34 -12.93
C LEU A 60 -17.23 -4.59 -13.53
N LYS A 61 -17.93 -5.29 -14.43
CA LYS A 61 -17.38 -6.45 -15.16
C LYS A 61 -16.17 -6.07 -16.01
N GLN A 62 -16.22 -4.95 -16.73
CA GLN A 62 -15.10 -4.45 -17.53
C GLN A 62 -13.90 -4.07 -16.65
N PHE A 63 -14.14 -3.36 -15.55
CA PHE A 63 -13.10 -2.96 -14.61
C PHE A 63 -12.40 -4.17 -14.00
N THR A 64 -13.16 -5.12 -13.47
CA THR A 64 -12.61 -6.35 -12.88
C THR A 64 -11.83 -7.18 -13.89
N THR A 65 -12.32 -7.28 -15.14
CA THR A 65 -11.60 -7.96 -16.23
C THR A 65 -10.25 -7.30 -16.52
N LYS A 66 -10.23 -5.97 -16.69
CA LYS A 66 -9.00 -5.21 -16.94
C LYS A 66 -8.00 -5.37 -15.79
N ARG A 67 -8.49 -5.36 -14.54
CA ARG A 67 -7.67 -5.56 -13.35
C ARG A 67 -7.09 -6.97 -13.25
N TYR A 68 -7.88 -7.99 -13.56
CA TYR A 68 -7.40 -9.37 -13.66
C TYR A 68 -6.29 -9.50 -14.70
N GLN A 69 -6.51 -9.00 -15.92
CA GLN A 69 -5.52 -9.07 -17.01
C GLN A 69 -4.22 -8.34 -16.64
N LEU A 70 -4.34 -7.18 -15.98
CA LEU A 70 -3.18 -6.46 -15.48
C LEU A 70 -2.41 -7.27 -14.42
N ALA A 71 -3.11 -7.82 -13.43
CA ALA A 71 -2.48 -8.62 -12.37
C ALA A 71 -1.82 -9.88 -12.94
N ARG A 72 -2.47 -10.56 -13.88
CA ARG A 72 -1.92 -11.74 -14.59
C ARG A 72 -0.61 -11.40 -15.31
N ARG A 73 -0.62 -10.34 -16.13
CA ARG A 73 0.59 -9.85 -16.81
C ARG A 73 1.70 -9.50 -15.82
N GLN A 74 1.38 -8.88 -14.69
CA GLN A 74 2.37 -8.52 -13.67
C GLN A 74 2.98 -9.73 -12.95
N LEU A 75 2.20 -10.79 -12.76
CA LEU A 75 2.71 -12.05 -12.19
C LEU A 75 3.61 -12.79 -13.18
N ASP A 76 3.22 -12.84 -14.45
CA ASP A 76 3.95 -13.55 -15.50
C ASP A 76 5.22 -12.80 -15.91
N GLN A 77 5.12 -11.47 -16.03
CA GLN A 77 6.19 -10.57 -16.47
C GLN A 77 6.21 -9.32 -15.59
N PRO A 78 6.86 -9.36 -14.42
CA PRO A 78 6.97 -8.20 -13.55
C PRO A 78 7.81 -7.11 -14.23
N GLY A 79 7.13 -6.10 -14.76
CA GLY A 79 7.77 -4.91 -15.33
C GLY A 79 8.40 -4.02 -14.25
N LYS A 80 9.07 -2.95 -14.69
CA LYS A 80 9.53 -1.89 -13.77
C LYS A 80 8.33 -1.28 -13.06
N ARG A 81 8.49 -0.97 -11.76
CA ARG A 81 7.46 -0.25 -10.99
C ARG A 81 7.05 1.02 -11.77
N PRO A 82 5.75 1.23 -12.04
CA PRO A 82 5.30 2.45 -12.67
C PRO A 82 5.79 3.66 -11.88
N LYS A 83 6.28 4.71 -12.56
CA LYS A 83 6.51 6.00 -11.90
C LYS A 83 5.17 6.44 -11.30
N PRO A 84 5.12 6.83 -10.01
CA PRO A 84 3.93 7.46 -9.45
C PRO A 84 3.46 8.57 -10.40
N HIS A 85 2.15 8.64 -10.68
CA HIS A 85 1.63 9.72 -11.53
C HIS A 85 2.00 11.06 -10.88
N ALA A 86 2.90 11.82 -11.51
CA ALA A 86 3.29 13.15 -11.08
C ALA A 86 2.08 14.07 -11.25
N GLY A 87 1.23 14.16 -10.23
CA GLY A 87 -0.02 14.92 -10.25
C GLY A 87 -1.22 14.21 -9.62
N TYR A 88 -1.16 12.89 -9.39
CA TYR A 88 -2.17 12.23 -8.55
C TYR A 88 -1.80 12.41 -7.09
N GLN A 89 -2.04 13.60 -6.56
CA GLN A 89 -2.29 13.81 -5.15
C GLN A 89 -3.80 14.02 -5.02
N PRO A 90 -4.57 13.03 -4.52
CA PRO A 90 -5.95 13.31 -4.13
C PRO A 90 -5.92 14.55 -3.24
N LYS A 91 -6.77 15.55 -3.49
CA LYS A 91 -6.67 16.89 -2.89
C LYS A 91 -6.65 16.92 -1.35
N ASN A 92 -6.89 15.79 -0.69
CA ASN A 92 -6.87 15.60 0.76
C ASN A 92 -5.99 14.42 1.25
N HIS A 93 -5.24 13.74 0.38
CA HIS A 93 -4.34 12.67 0.81
C HIS A 93 -3.01 13.26 1.24
N ARG A 94 -2.96 13.76 2.48
CA ARG A 94 -1.69 14.06 3.13
C ARG A 94 -1.05 12.72 3.49
N ASP A 95 0.13 12.45 2.93
CA ASP A 95 0.95 11.36 3.45
C ASP A 95 1.09 11.55 4.96
N PRO A 96 1.03 10.46 5.75
CA PRO A 96 1.23 10.58 7.18
C PRO A 96 2.58 11.26 7.43
N ALA A 97 2.66 12.04 8.50
CA ALA A 97 3.89 12.66 8.93
C ALA A 97 4.06 12.41 10.43
N PRO A 98 5.30 12.39 10.94
CA PRO A 98 5.53 12.38 12.37
C PRO A 98 4.76 13.50 13.06
N GLY A 99 4.21 13.20 14.22
CA GLY A 99 3.38 14.11 15.00
C GLY A 99 3.58 13.91 16.50
N ASN A 100 2.54 14.18 17.27
CA ASN A 100 2.57 14.10 18.74
C ASN A 100 1.64 13.02 19.29
N ALA A 101 1.16 12.09 18.45
CA ALA A 101 0.40 10.96 18.98
C ALA A 101 1.25 10.16 19.99
N PRO A 102 0.63 9.63 21.07
CA PRO A 102 1.35 8.94 22.12
C PRO A 102 1.99 7.64 21.64
N ASN A 103 2.86 7.08 22.47
CA ASN A 103 3.40 5.73 22.33
C ASN A 103 4.05 5.45 20.98
N GLY A 104 4.90 6.36 20.52
CA GLY A 104 5.71 6.11 19.34
C GLY A 104 6.68 4.94 19.52
N PRO A 105 7.12 4.32 18.41
CA PRO A 105 8.09 3.24 18.45
C PRO A 105 9.42 3.71 19.03
N THR A 106 10.17 2.77 19.62
CA THR A 106 11.46 3.06 20.27
C THR A 106 12.49 1.99 19.95
N GLY A 107 13.75 2.19 20.35
CA GLY A 107 14.78 1.16 20.21
C GLY A 107 15.07 0.76 18.76
N LEU A 108 14.89 1.68 17.80
CA LEU A 108 15.24 1.42 16.41
C LEU A 108 16.73 1.07 16.32
N LYS A 109 17.04 -0.03 15.65
CA LYS A 109 18.40 -0.52 15.41
C LYS A 109 18.54 -1.12 14.02
N VAL A 110 19.78 -1.14 13.53
CA VAL A 110 20.16 -1.88 12.32
C VAL A 110 20.51 -3.30 12.73
N VAL A 111 19.79 -4.28 12.22
CA VAL A 111 20.03 -5.72 12.49
C VAL A 111 21.16 -6.24 11.60
N SER A 112 21.19 -5.82 10.35
CA SER A 112 22.24 -6.21 9.40
C SER A 112 22.33 -5.19 8.27
N ALA A 113 23.53 -4.94 7.76
CA ALA A 113 23.76 -4.13 6.58
C ALA A 113 24.72 -4.83 5.61
N SER A 114 24.38 -4.78 4.33
CA SER A 114 25.19 -5.25 3.21
C SER A 114 25.38 -4.10 2.20
N HIS A 115 25.97 -4.39 1.06
CA HIS A 115 26.17 -3.39 0.00
C HIS A 115 24.87 -2.94 -0.67
N ASN A 116 23.78 -3.71 -0.60
CA ASN A 116 22.50 -3.41 -1.27
C ASN A 116 21.27 -3.62 -0.37
N THR A 117 21.44 -3.91 0.92
CA THR A 117 20.31 -4.14 1.83
C THR A 117 20.64 -3.71 3.25
N ILE A 118 19.70 -3.03 3.92
CA ILE A 118 19.72 -2.73 5.36
C ILE A 118 18.47 -3.33 5.99
N ARG A 119 18.63 -4.11 7.07
CA ARG A 119 17.53 -4.62 7.89
C ARG A 119 17.42 -3.81 9.17
N LEU A 120 16.21 -3.38 9.49
CA LEU A 120 15.88 -2.54 10.63
C LEU A 120 14.88 -3.27 11.54
N GLN A 121 15.01 -3.05 12.85
CA GLN A 121 14.07 -3.54 13.86
C GLN A 121 13.84 -2.46 14.91
N TRP A 122 12.62 -2.37 15.45
CA TRP A 122 12.25 -1.45 16.53
C TRP A 122 11.29 -2.14 17.51
N ASN A 123 11.14 -1.53 18.69
CA ASN A 123 10.11 -1.89 19.65
C ASN A 123 8.81 -1.15 19.31
N ASP A 124 7.72 -1.90 19.20
CA ASP A 124 6.40 -1.33 19.09
C ASP A 124 5.84 -1.03 20.48
N ASN A 125 5.44 0.22 20.67
CA ASN A 125 4.78 0.68 21.89
C ASN A 125 3.34 1.13 21.61
N ALA A 126 2.98 1.27 20.33
CA ALA A 126 1.71 1.82 19.93
C ALA A 126 0.59 0.80 20.20
N GLU A 127 -0.59 1.32 20.50
CA GLU A 127 -1.80 0.52 20.57
C GLU A 127 -2.82 1.10 19.61
N ASN A 128 -3.45 0.25 18.79
CA ASN A 128 -4.46 0.64 17.80
C ASN A 128 -3.99 1.50 16.62
N GLU A 129 -2.70 1.49 16.32
CA GLU A 129 -2.16 2.04 15.10
C GLU A 129 -2.69 1.34 13.83
N ALA A 130 -2.60 2.03 12.71
CA ALA A 130 -2.79 1.46 11.38
C ALA A 130 -1.49 0.81 10.85
N GLY A 131 -0.37 1.15 11.47
CA GLY A 131 0.96 0.61 11.20
C GLY A 131 2.05 1.63 11.44
N HIS A 132 3.24 1.38 10.89
CA HIS A 132 4.43 2.21 11.08
C HIS A 132 4.97 2.71 9.75
N VAL A 133 5.72 3.80 9.80
CA VAL A 133 6.41 4.34 8.62
C VAL A 133 7.87 4.58 8.97
N VAL A 134 8.75 3.89 8.27
CA VAL A 134 10.19 4.15 8.31
C VAL A 134 10.48 5.36 7.43
N GLN A 135 11.07 6.39 8.03
CA GLN A 135 11.64 7.53 7.33
C GLN A 135 13.12 7.32 7.07
N ARG A 136 13.57 7.77 5.90
CA ARG A 136 14.98 7.74 5.49
C ARG A 136 15.47 9.16 5.18
N ALA A 137 16.67 9.47 5.62
CA ALA A 137 17.44 10.62 5.16
C ALA A 137 18.72 10.12 4.47
N SER A 138 19.00 10.65 3.29
CA SER A 138 20.17 10.29 2.48
C SER A 138 20.67 11.51 1.72
N ARG A 139 21.76 11.35 0.97
CA ARG A 139 22.25 12.38 0.05
C ARG A 139 21.17 12.84 -0.94
N GLU A 140 20.39 11.93 -1.51
CA GLU A 140 19.30 12.23 -2.47
C GLU A 140 18.20 13.11 -1.85
N SER A 141 17.96 12.97 -0.55
CA SER A 141 16.95 13.76 0.16
C SER A 141 17.53 15.04 0.78
N ASN A 142 18.78 15.39 0.49
CA ASN A 142 19.54 16.45 1.15
C ASN A 142 19.50 16.32 2.68
N TRP A 143 19.65 15.09 3.17
CA TRP A 143 19.61 14.74 4.60
C TRP A 143 18.30 15.09 5.32
N LYS A 144 17.23 15.39 4.59
CA LYS A 144 15.88 15.55 5.13
C LYS A 144 15.20 14.19 5.20
N PHE A 145 14.58 13.88 6.34
CA PHE A 145 13.77 12.68 6.49
C PHE A 145 12.55 12.72 5.58
N ARG A 146 12.34 11.63 4.84
CA ARG A 146 11.14 11.41 4.02
C ARG A 146 10.59 10.02 4.32
N ASN A 147 9.27 9.87 4.23
CA ASN A 147 8.65 8.53 4.29
C ASN A 147 9.25 7.64 3.21
N HIS A 148 9.69 6.44 3.58
CA HIS A 148 10.44 5.55 2.69
C HIS A 148 9.83 4.16 2.59
N ILE A 149 9.54 3.53 3.72
CA ILE A 149 8.95 2.18 3.80
C ILE A 149 7.72 2.23 4.70
N PRO A 150 6.51 2.15 4.14
CA PRO A 150 5.31 1.92 4.94
C PRO A 150 5.26 0.46 5.39
N ARG A 151 4.85 0.24 6.64
CA ARG A 151 4.63 -1.07 7.25
C ARG A 151 3.19 -1.15 7.73
N PRO A 152 2.25 -1.55 6.86
CA PRO A 152 0.86 -1.68 7.23
C PRO A 152 0.68 -2.89 8.15
N GLY A 153 -0.10 -2.73 9.23
CA GLY A 153 -0.31 -3.79 10.21
C GLY A 153 0.22 -3.42 11.60
N ARG A 154 -0.50 -3.89 12.63
CA ARG A 154 -0.35 -3.50 14.04
C ARG A 154 0.78 -4.17 14.81
N SER A 155 1.62 -4.92 14.12
CA SER A 155 2.64 -5.75 14.79
C SER A 155 3.92 -5.82 13.97
N GLU A 156 4.03 -4.95 12.98
CA GLU A 156 5.20 -4.87 12.13
C GLU A 156 6.31 -4.13 12.88
N THR A 157 7.31 -4.86 13.33
CA THR A 157 8.47 -4.34 14.08
C THR A 157 9.76 -4.36 13.28
N GLU A 158 9.69 -4.72 12.00
CA GLU A 158 10.85 -4.90 11.13
C GLU A 158 10.63 -4.31 9.73
N ALA A 159 11.70 -3.84 9.12
CA ALA A 159 11.71 -3.39 7.73
C ALA A 159 13.04 -3.73 7.02
N VAL A 160 12.96 -3.92 5.72
CA VAL A 160 14.13 -4.14 4.86
C VAL A 160 14.19 -3.02 3.82
N ASP A 161 15.28 -2.26 3.82
CA ASP A 161 15.61 -1.29 2.77
C ASP A 161 16.55 -1.94 1.75
N ASP A 162 15.99 -2.37 0.63
CA ASP A 162 16.68 -2.98 -0.51
C ASP A 162 17.01 -1.95 -1.63
N ARG A 163 16.81 -0.65 -1.34
CA ARG A 163 17.04 0.48 -2.26
C ARG A 163 18.21 1.33 -1.79
N VAL A 164 19.24 0.67 -1.28
CA VAL A 164 20.47 1.30 -0.79
C VAL A 164 21.61 1.00 -1.75
N GLU A 165 22.51 1.96 -1.91
CA GLU A 165 23.67 1.85 -2.76
C GLU A 165 24.92 1.52 -1.92
N PRO A 166 25.92 0.80 -2.46
CA PRO A 166 27.15 0.47 -1.75
C PRO A 166 27.95 1.70 -1.29
N GLY A 167 28.53 1.65 -0.09
CA GLY A 167 29.39 2.70 0.46
C GLY A 167 28.67 4.02 0.79
N GLN A 168 27.34 4.04 0.79
CA GLN A 168 26.56 5.26 1.06
C GLN A 168 26.03 5.28 2.49
N LYS A 169 25.96 6.49 3.03
CA LYS A 169 25.42 6.77 4.37
C LYS A 169 23.92 7.06 4.32
N TYR A 170 23.20 6.47 5.27
CA TYR A 170 21.77 6.62 5.47
C TYR A 170 21.45 6.87 6.94
N ARG A 171 20.41 7.65 7.21
CA ARG A 171 19.80 7.74 8.53
C ARG A 171 18.35 7.27 8.50
N TYR A 172 17.92 6.59 9.54
CA TYR A 172 16.57 6.07 9.69
C TYR A 172 15.96 6.49 11.02
N ARG A 173 14.63 6.64 11.00
CA ARG A 173 13.78 6.72 12.17
C ARG A 173 12.41 6.16 11.81
N VAL A 174 11.64 5.72 12.78
CA VAL A 174 10.31 5.15 12.55
C VAL A 174 9.28 5.87 13.40
N TYR A 175 8.06 6.00 12.92
CA TYR A 175 6.93 6.51 13.71
C TYR A 175 5.69 5.66 13.43
N ALA A 176 4.80 5.56 14.42
CA ALA A 176 3.51 4.89 14.29
C ALA A 176 2.48 5.84 13.67
N VAL A 177 1.48 5.30 13.00
CA VAL A 177 0.43 6.05 12.33
C VAL A 177 -0.93 5.56 12.79
N PHE A 178 -1.77 6.47 13.27
CA PHE A 178 -3.10 6.18 13.79
C PHE A 178 -4.17 6.75 12.86
N GLN A 179 -5.32 6.08 12.79
CA GLN A 179 -6.51 6.67 12.18
C GLN A 179 -7.08 7.73 13.10
N SER A 180 -7.42 8.89 12.57
CA SER A 180 -8.15 9.93 13.29
C SER A 180 -9.28 10.51 12.42
N PRO A 181 -10.28 11.19 13.02
CA PRO A 181 -11.34 11.86 12.27
C PRO A 181 -10.83 12.90 11.25
N ARG A 182 -9.60 13.41 11.42
CA ARG A 182 -8.96 14.41 10.54
C ARG A 182 -7.95 13.79 9.57
N GLY A 183 -7.92 12.46 9.46
CA GLY A 183 -6.96 11.71 8.63
C GLY A 183 -5.88 11.01 9.46
N MET A 184 -4.81 10.59 8.81
CA MET A 184 -3.73 9.84 9.46
C MET A 184 -2.93 10.75 10.41
N ALA A 185 -2.78 10.35 11.67
CA ALA A 185 -2.01 11.06 12.70
C ALA A 185 -0.75 10.27 13.07
N GLY A 186 0.42 10.91 13.04
CA GLY A 186 1.68 10.27 13.40
C GLY A 186 2.06 10.42 14.87
N SER A 187 2.75 9.42 15.42
CA SER A 187 3.45 9.52 16.70
C SER A 187 4.71 10.39 16.60
N LYS A 188 5.33 10.65 17.75
CA LYS A 188 6.74 11.06 17.77
C LYS A 188 7.59 9.96 17.13
N PRO A 189 8.68 10.31 16.42
CA PRO A 189 9.58 9.32 15.88
C PRO A 189 10.40 8.64 16.99
N SER A 190 10.91 7.46 16.69
CA SER A 190 11.91 6.74 17.48
C SER A 190 13.23 7.51 17.59
N ASN A 191 14.18 6.93 18.30
CA ASN A 191 15.59 7.29 18.12
C ASN A 191 16.01 7.18 16.65
N GLU A 192 16.97 8.00 16.26
CA GLU A 192 17.56 7.95 14.93
C GLU A 192 18.74 6.96 14.92
N VAL A 193 18.91 6.25 13.81
CA VAL A 193 20.09 5.41 13.57
C VAL A 193 20.78 5.85 12.29
N GLU A 194 22.11 5.83 12.29
CA GLU A 194 22.95 6.11 11.13
C GLU A 194 23.74 4.86 10.76
N ILE A 195 23.86 4.61 9.45
CA ILE A 195 24.62 3.48 8.93
C ILE A 195 25.20 3.80 7.56
N THR A 196 26.39 3.26 7.28
CA THR A 196 27.00 3.26 5.95
C THR A 196 26.97 1.83 5.42
N THR A 197 26.43 1.63 4.22
CA THR A 197 26.41 0.32 3.57
C THR A 197 27.83 -0.13 3.23
N LYS A 198 28.05 -1.45 3.19
CA LYS A 198 29.33 -2.02 2.78
C LYS A 198 29.68 -1.62 1.35
N LYS A 199 30.97 -1.55 1.02
CA LYS A 199 31.37 -1.38 -0.38
C LYS A 199 31.12 -2.69 -1.14
N ARG A 200 31.03 -2.60 -2.46
CA ARG A 200 30.84 -3.79 -3.30
C ARG A 200 32.07 -4.70 -3.14
N GLY A 201 31.87 -5.94 -2.69
CA GLY A 201 32.95 -6.92 -2.49
C GLY A 201 33.35 -7.18 -1.03
N GLU A 202 32.86 -6.39 -0.08
CA GLU A 202 33.03 -6.65 1.35
C GLU A 202 31.81 -7.44 1.87
N GLN A 203 32.03 -8.68 2.33
CA GLN A 203 30.99 -9.52 2.95
C GLN A 203 30.66 -9.07 4.36
#